data_AF-A0A378ARP5-F1
#
_entry.id   AF-A0A378ARP5-F1
#
_cell.length_a   1.000
_cell.length_b   1.000
_cell.length_c   1.000
_cell.angle_alpha   90.00
_cell.angle_beta   90.00
_cell.angle_gamma   90.00
#
_symmetry.space_group_name_H-M   'P 1'
#
loop_
_entity.id
_entity.type
_entity.pdbx_description
1 polymer ?
#
loop_
_entity_poly.entity_id
_entity_poly.type
_entity_poly.pdbx_seq_one_letter_code
_entity_poly.pdbx_strand_id
1 'polypeptide(L)'
;MQKSFGGNYDRKLFAKLRKLRKAIADEENIPPYVVFNDATLIEMAEQSPLTAGEMLSVNGVGTRKLERFGKPFMALIRAHVDGDDE
;
A
#
# COMPACT_ATOMS: atom_id res chain seq x y z
N MET A 1 15.26 14.14 7.37
CA MET A 1 14.52 14.85 6.30
C MET A 1 13.19 14.16 6.08
N GLN A 2 12.09 14.69 6.64
CA GLN A 2 10.74 14.28 6.22
C GLN A 2 10.42 15.07 4.96
N LYS A 3 10.32 14.40 3.80
CA LYS A 3 9.81 15.02 2.58
C LYS A 3 8.32 15.28 2.79
N SER A 4 7.89 16.52 2.53
CA SER A 4 6.49 16.90 2.48
C SER A 4 5.81 16.14 1.34
N PHE A 5 4.87 15.27 1.66
CA PHE A 5 4.08 14.54 0.68
C PHE A 5 2.86 15.38 0.27
N GLY A 6 3.11 16.41 -0.53
CA GLY A 6 2.10 17.19 -1.24
C GLY A 6 1.85 16.62 -2.63
N GLY A 7 1.27 15.42 -2.71
CA GLY A 7 0.84 14.76 -3.95
C GLY A 7 -0.67 14.68 -4.03
N ASN A 8 -1.22 14.65 -5.25
CA ASN A 8 -2.65 14.49 -5.52
C ASN A 8 -3.00 12.99 -5.46
N TYR A 9 -3.04 12.42 -4.25
CA TYR A 9 -3.35 11.00 -4.01
C TYR A 9 -4.66 10.84 -3.25
N ASP A 10 -5.31 9.67 -3.39
CA ASP A 10 -6.53 9.38 -2.65
C ASP A 10 -6.22 9.23 -1.15
N ARG A 11 -6.68 10.20 -0.35
CA ARG A 11 -6.45 10.24 1.10
C ARG A 11 -7.22 9.15 1.85
N LYS A 12 -8.39 8.74 1.34
CA LYS A 12 -9.22 7.65 1.92
C LYS A 12 -8.50 6.33 1.69
N LEU A 13 -8.03 6.06 0.47
CA LEU A 13 -7.22 4.87 0.16
C LEU A 13 -5.93 4.84 0.98
N PHE A 14 -5.18 5.94 1.03
CA PHE A 14 -3.94 6.01 1.83
C PHE A 14 -4.18 5.68 3.31
N ALA A 15 -5.25 6.20 3.90
CA ALA A 15 -5.60 5.87 5.30
C ALA A 15 -5.92 4.38 5.48
N LYS A 16 -6.62 3.76 4.52
CA LYS A 16 -6.90 2.32 4.51
C LYS A 16 -5.61 1.49 4.38
N LEU A 17 -4.73 1.86 3.45
CA LEU A 17 -3.42 1.21 3.27
C LEU A 17 -2.54 1.30 4.52
N ARG A 18 -2.51 2.45 5.21
CA ARG A 18 -1.79 2.60 6.49
C ARG A 18 -2.33 1.67 7.57
N LYS A 19 -3.66 1.53 7.67
CA LYS A 19 -4.30 0.62 8.63
C LYS A 19 -3.94 -0.83 8.34
N LEU A 20 -4.06 -1.26 7.08
CA LEU A 20 -3.69 -2.61 6.65
C LEU A 20 -2.20 -2.90 6.94
N ARG A 21 -1.31 -1.98 6.59
CA ARG A 21 0.11 -2.10 6.89
C ARG A 21 0.37 -2.32 8.38
N LYS A 22 -0.29 -1.53 9.25
CA LYS A 22 -0.14 -1.67 10.70
C LYS A 22 -0.61 -3.05 11.16
N ALA A 23 -1.78 -3.51 10.70
CA ALA A 23 -2.31 -4.82 11.07
C ALA A 23 -1.35 -5.96 10.73
N ILE A 24 -0.83 -5.99 9.49
CA ILE A 24 0.14 -6.99 9.05
C ILE A 24 1.45 -6.90 9.85
N ALA A 25 1.93 -5.68 10.10
CA ALA A 25 3.16 -5.47 10.86
C ALA A 25 3.04 -5.94 12.31
N ASP A 26 1.90 -5.69 12.95
CA ASP A 26 1.59 -6.16 14.30
C ASP A 26 1.50 -7.70 14.34
N GLU A 27 0.83 -8.33 13.35
CA GLU A 27 0.71 -9.79 13.23
C GLU A 27 2.07 -10.48 13.04
N GLU A 28 2.93 -9.89 12.22
CA GLU A 28 4.28 -10.40 11.95
C GLU A 28 5.31 -9.98 13.03
N ASN A 29 4.91 -9.19 14.02
CA ASN A 29 5.78 -8.59 15.04
C ASN A 29 7.01 -7.87 14.45
N ILE A 30 6.78 -7.04 13.42
CA ILE A 30 7.81 -6.25 12.74
C ILE A 30 7.45 -4.76 12.71
N PRO A 31 8.44 -3.85 12.57
CA PRO A 31 8.14 -2.44 12.35
C PRO A 31 7.34 -2.21 11.05
N PRO A 32 6.32 -1.32 11.02
CA PRO A 32 5.46 -1.12 9.84
C PRO A 32 6.18 -0.79 8.54
N TYR A 33 7.28 -0.03 8.59
CA TYR A 33 8.04 0.34 7.40
C TYR A 33 8.70 -0.87 6.69
N VAL A 34 8.86 -2.01 7.39
CA VAL A 34 9.38 -3.25 6.82
C VAL A 34 8.39 -3.84 5.80
N VAL A 35 7.08 -3.70 6.05
CA VAL A 35 6.03 -4.05 5.11
C VAL A 35 6.13 -3.08 3.92
N PHE A 36 5.75 -1.81 4.10
CA PHE A 36 5.92 -0.74 3.11
C PHE A 36 6.16 0.60 3.81
N ASN A 37 7.03 1.45 3.29
CA ASN A 37 7.21 2.80 3.83
C ASN A 37 6.07 3.72 3.38
N ASP A 38 5.98 4.93 3.94
CA ASP A 38 4.89 5.86 3.60
C ASP A 38 4.92 6.31 2.13
N ALA A 39 6.11 6.48 1.53
CA ALA A 39 6.24 6.87 0.12
C ALA A 39 5.65 5.79 -0.80
N THR A 40 5.92 4.51 -0.54
CA THR A 40 5.34 3.38 -1.27
C THR A 40 3.81 3.35 -1.13
N LEU A 41 3.28 3.60 0.07
CA LEU A 41 1.82 3.65 0.27
C LEU A 41 1.15 4.83 -0.44
N ILE A 42 1.84 5.97 -0.52
CA ILE A 42 1.35 7.14 -1.26
C ILE A 42 1.32 6.84 -2.75
N GLU A 43 2.38 6.26 -3.29
CA GLU A 43 2.43 5.89 -4.71
C GLU A 43 1.39 4.82 -5.06
N MET A 44 1.12 3.86 -4.15
CA MET A 44 -0.03 2.95 -4.31
C MET A 44 -1.37 3.70 -4.34
N ALA A 45 -1.54 4.72 -3.50
CA ALA A 45 -2.76 5.54 -3.49
C ALA A 45 -2.88 6.49 -4.70
N GLU A 46 -1.78 6.77 -5.40
CA GLU A 46 -1.76 7.52 -6.66
C GLU A 46 -2.08 6.62 -7.85
N GLN A 47 -1.49 5.41 -7.89
CA GLN A 47 -1.55 4.52 -9.05
C GLN A 47 -2.65 3.46 -8.97
N SER A 48 -3.18 3.17 -7.77
CA SER A 48 -4.17 2.12 -7.50
C SER A 48 -3.86 0.77 -8.19
N PRO A 49 -2.69 0.15 -7.96
CA PRO A 49 -2.30 -1.09 -8.62
C PRO A 49 -3.24 -2.26 -8.28
N LEU A 50 -3.69 -2.98 -9.32
CA LEU A 50 -4.65 -4.09 -9.22
C LEU A 50 -4.06 -5.44 -9.63
N THR A 51 -2.84 -5.44 -10.16
CA THR A 51 -2.11 -6.62 -10.64
C THR A 51 -0.70 -6.69 -10.09
N ALA A 52 -0.09 -7.88 -10.15
CA ALA A 52 1.30 -8.09 -9.73
C ALA A 52 2.30 -7.21 -10.51
N GLY A 53 2.07 -7.02 -11.82
CA GLY A 53 2.93 -6.19 -12.65
C GLY A 53 2.89 -4.72 -12.23
N GLU A 54 1.69 -4.18 -12.00
CA GLU A 54 1.51 -2.80 -11.53
C GLU A 54 2.09 -2.62 -10.12
N MET A 55 1.92 -3.60 -9.23
CA MET A 55 2.55 -3.57 -7.91
C MET A 55 4.08 -3.50 -8.01
N LEU A 56 4.70 -4.22 -8.95
CA LEU A 56 6.15 -4.16 -9.17
C LEU A 56 6.62 -2.83 -9.77
N SER A 57 5.73 -2.05 -10.38
CA SER A 57 6.04 -0.70 -10.86
C SER A 57 6.09 0.34 -9.75
N VAL A 58 5.53 0.05 -8.57
CA VAL A 58 5.56 0.96 -7.41
C VAL A 58 6.93 0.96 -6.73
N ASN A 59 7.50 2.14 -6.48
CA ASN A 59 8.81 2.22 -5.83
C ASN A 59 8.78 1.64 -4.41
N GLY A 60 9.76 0.77 -4.14
CA GLY A 60 9.88 0.08 -2.86
C GLY A 60 9.11 -1.24 -2.77
N VAL A 61 8.46 -1.67 -3.87
CA VAL A 61 7.86 -3.00 -4.01
C VAL A 61 8.75 -3.90 -4.88
N GLY A 62 9.53 -4.76 -4.23
CA GLY A 62 10.25 -5.84 -4.90
C GLY A 62 9.47 -7.15 -4.87
N THR A 63 9.92 -8.15 -5.65
CA THR A 63 9.31 -9.48 -5.75
C THR A 63 9.04 -10.13 -4.38
N ARG A 64 10.02 -10.10 -3.47
CA ARG A 64 9.87 -10.66 -2.10
C ARG A 64 8.74 -9.99 -1.30
N LYS A 65 8.54 -8.68 -1.47
CA LYS A 65 7.46 -7.94 -0.78
C LYS A 65 6.13 -8.19 -1.45
N LEU A 66 6.09 -8.26 -2.77
CA LEU A 66 4.90 -8.64 -3.54
C LEU A 66 4.40 -10.02 -3.12
N GLU A 67 5.28 -11.02 -3.03
CA GLU A 67 4.93 -12.38 -2.61
C GLU A 67 4.38 -12.41 -1.18
N ARG A 68 5.02 -11.71 -0.24
CA ARG A 68 4.62 -11.71 1.17
C ARG A 68 3.37 -10.89 1.46
N PHE A 69 3.25 -9.71 0.84
CA PHE A 69 2.28 -8.70 1.27
C PHE A 69 1.38 -8.22 0.13
N GLY A 70 1.66 -8.53 -1.14
CA GLY A 70 0.96 -7.90 -2.25
C GLY A 70 -0.51 -8.26 -2.35
N LYS A 71 -0.88 -9.53 -2.08
CA LYS A 71 -2.27 -10.00 -2.17
C LYS A 71 -3.26 -9.18 -1.32
N PRO A 72 -3.06 -8.99 -0.01
CA PRO A 72 -4.00 -8.20 0.80
C PRO A 72 -4.06 -6.73 0.38
N PHE A 73 -2.95 -6.14 -0.07
CA PHE A 73 -2.93 -4.76 -0.55
C PHE A 73 -3.72 -4.60 -1.86
N MET A 74 -3.49 -5.46 -2.86
CA MET A 74 -4.26 -5.43 -4.11
C MET A 74 -5.75 -5.68 -3.89
N ALA A 75 -6.12 -6.56 -2.94
CA ALA A 75 -7.51 -6.80 -2.59
C ALA A 75 -8.19 -5.55 -2.00
N LEU A 76 -7.49 -4.85 -1.10
CA LEU A 76 -7.99 -3.60 -0.51
C LEU A 76 -8.12 -2.49 -1.55
N ILE A 77 -7.14 -2.34 -2.44
CA ILE A 77 -7.17 -1.34 -3.51
C ILE A 77 -8.32 -1.62 -4.47
N ARG A 78 -8.53 -2.89 -4.85
CA ARG A 78 -9.66 -3.30 -5.67
C ARG A 78 -11.00 -2.94 -5.06
N ALA A 79 -11.24 -3.34 -3.81
CA ALA A 79 -12.47 -3.00 -3.09
C ALA A 79 -12.70 -1.48 -3.00
N HIS A 80 -11.61 -0.70 -2.89
CA HIS A 80 -11.69 0.75 -2.90
C HIS A 80 -12.10 1.35 -4.23
N VAL A 81 -11.51 0.87 -5.33
CA VAL A 81 -11.84 1.32 -6.68
C VAL A 81 -13.26 0.93 -7.09
N ASP A 82 -13.69 -0.27 -6.68
CA ASP A 82 -15.02 -0.79 -7.00
C ASP A 82 -16.14 -0.16 -6.13
N GLY A 83 -15.77 0.53 -5.04
CA GLY A 83 -16.71 1.15 -4.09
C GLY A 83 -17.32 0.17 -3.08
N ASP A 84 -16.80 -1.05 -3.02
CA ASP A 84 -17.26 -2.15 -2.16
C ASP A 84 -16.78 -2.02 -0.71
N ASP A 85 -16.17 -0.88 -0.35
CA ASP A 85 -15.48 -0.66 0.92
C ASP A 85 -16.21 0.34 1.85
N GLU A 86 -17.52 0.51 1.61
CA GLU A 86 -18.51 1.21 2.46
C GLU A 86 -19.22 0.30 3.48
#